data_AF-A0AAN1JE90-F1
#
_entry.id   AF-A0AAN1JE90-F1
#
_cell.length_a   1.000
_cell.length_b   1.000
_cell.length_c   1.000
_cell.angle_alpha   90.00
_cell.angle_beta   90.00
_cell.angle_gamma   90.00
#
_symmetry.space_group_name_H-M   'P 1'
#
loop_
_entity.id
_entity.type
_entity.pdbx_description
1 polymer ?
#
loop_
_entity_poly.entity_id
_entity_poly.type
_entity_poly.pdbx_seq_one_letter_code
_entity_poly.pdbx_strand_id
1 'polypeptide(L)'
;MKRFRDYSWLIFFMKLMRAGQGRPVALAVLLGLSLLNLYSESPGVIPRPALFDKLDDMVPDTFGTARQLLFDHYQRRFPRIPASQPVTIVAIDDRTLAAVGQWPWPRNRLASLVDAIAAQKPLAIGLDIYMPEADQTSPDKVADNLPDSAAALAAGLRALPRHETTLANSLRAAPSVLGAAAVDHAAFDTSTDLRSAPILVHGVDPLNRVKRYTYVLASLPELQAAAHGQAMLNVALEQGTVRRIPLILGLGDKLVPCMPIEILRVVTGSAAVDVYADTAGMQSVGVADVQVPTQPDGDIWLHFASIRSMQHRYVSARDVLQGQVDPERFHNKLVLVGLTGTGNTDMRTTALGELVPGIEIQAQIIETIFDGRFLRRPVWLKWAETIFVLAFGILIIWYLPHTDSRLAAFVRAVPKASAVLGLLLNLLLLASCLLLFKYVGLLVDAASIFIILSAVMGCFFSTALLDLGVQTRREAKRRRASASRSADQLPR
;
A
#
# COMPACT_ATOMS: atom_id res chain seq x y z
N MET A 1 47.97 -19.02 16.51
CA MET A 1 47.65 -18.55 15.14
C MET A 1 46.68 -19.55 14.51
N LYS A 2 45.39 -19.23 14.58
CA LYS A 2 44.24 -20.10 14.28
C LYS A 2 43.65 -19.75 12.91
N ARG A 3 43.15 -20.78 12.21
CA ARG A 3 42.12 -20.80 11.13
C ARG A 3 42.51 -20.19 9.77
N PHE A 4 43.24 -20.94 8.96
CA PHE A 4 43.05 -20.91 7.49
C PHE A 4 41.93 -21.90 7.13
N ARG A 5 40.81 -21.35 6.68
CA ARG A 5 39.54 -22.03 6.38
C ARG A 5 39.68 -22.80 5.07
N ASP A 6 39.14 -24.02 5.01
CA ASP A 6 39.01 -24.84 3.81
C ASP A 6 38.37 -24.06 2.65
N TYR A 7 39.14 -23.81 1.58
CA TYR A 7 38.69 -23.18 0.35
C TYR A 7 38.13 -24.20 -0.67
N SER A 8 37.75 -25.41 -0.23
CA SER A 8 37.25 -26.46 -1.12
C SER A 8 35.98 -26.02 -1.89
N TRP A 9 35.07 -25.31 -1.22
CA TRP A 9 33.89 -24.71 -1.86
C TRP A 9 34.24 -23.61 -2.89
N LEU A 10 35.27 -22.80 -2.62
CA LEU A 10 35.73 -21.75 -3.53
C LEU A 10 36.34 -22.35 -4.81
N ILE A 11 37.10 -23.45 -4.67
CA ILE A 11 37.70 -24.18 -5.79
C ILE A 11 36.62 -24.88 -6.62
N PHE A 12 35.60 -25.47 -5.99
CA PHE A 12 34.44 -26.04 -6.66
C PHE A 12 33.67 -24.96 -7.44
N PHE A 13 33.40 -23.81 -6.83
CA PHE A 13 32.73 -22.67 -7.47
C PHE A 13 33.53 -22.14 -8.67
N MET A 14 34.86 -21.99 -8.53
CA MET A 14 35.73 -21.58 -9.65
C MET A 14 35.77 -22.62 -10.79
N LYS A 15 35.70 -23.92 -10.48
CA LYS A 15 35.59 -24.98 -11.49
C LYS A 15 34.26 -24.92 -12.22
N LEU A 16 33.16 -24.70 -11.51
CA LEU A 16 31.81 -24.58 -12.07
C LEU A 16 31.66 -23.32 -12.95
N MET A 17 32.24 -22.20 -12.54
CA MET A 17 32.31 -20.97 -13.33
C MET A 17 33.09 -21.14 -14.64
N ARG A 18 34.13 -21.99 -14.65
CA ARG A 18 34.93 -22.30 -15.85
C ARG A 18 34.28 -23.36 -16.75
N ALA A 19 33.45 -24.24 -16.19
CA ALA A 19 32.72 -25.24 -16.97
C ALA A 19 31.63 -24.57 -17.82
N GLY A 20 31.62 -24.84 -19.13
CA GLY A 20 30.59 -24.34 -20.04
C GLY A 20 30.52 -22.82 -20.18
N GLN A 21 31.64 -22.09 -19.97
CA GLN A 21 31.72 -20.62 -20.07
C GLN A 21 30.73 -19.88 -19.13
N GLY A 22 30.52 -20.38 -17.92
CA GLY A 22 29.64 -19.74 -16.92
C GLY A 22 28.13 -19.98 -17.12
N ARG A 23 27.71 -20.63 -18.22
CA ARG A 23 26.31 -20.97 -18.49
C ARG A 23 25.58 -21.71 -17.36
N PRO A 24 26.13 -22.77 -16.74
CA PRO A 24 25.41 -23.49 -15.69
C PRO A 24 25.18 -22.62 -14.46
N VAL A 25 26.14 -21.74 -14.11
CA VAL A 25 26.00 -20.81 -13.00
C VAL A 25 24.97 -19.73 -13.32
N ALA A 26 25.06 -19.13 -14.52
CA ALA A 26 24.10 -18.12 -14.96
C ALA A 26 22.66 -18.65 -15.01
N LEU A 27 22.47 -19.90 -15.45
CA LEU A 27 21.16 -20.56 -15.45
C LEU A 27 20.66 -20.83 -14.03
N ALA A 28 21.52 -21.30 -13.13
CA ALA A 28 21.16 -21.50 -11.73
C ALA A 28 20.76 -20.18 -11.05
N VAL A 29 21.48 -19.09 -11.33
CA VAL A 29 21.16 -17.74 -10.84
C VAL A 29 19.83 -17.25 -11.41
N LEU A 30 19.61 -17.39 -12.72
CA LEU A 30 18.36 -16.98 -13.37
C LEU A 30 17.15 -17.70 -12.76
N LEU A 31 17.21 -19.03 -12.66
CA LEU A 31 16.12 -19.83 -12.10
C LEU A 31 15.91 -19.55 -10.61
N GLY A 32 17.00 -19.50 -9.83
CA GLY A 32 16.94 -19.26 -8.39
C GLY A 32 16.36 -17.88 -8.04
N LEU A 33 16.83 -16.82 -8.69
CA LEU A 33 16.34 -15.47 -8.43
C LEU A 33 14.93 -15.24 -9.02
N SER A 34 14.60 -15.84 -10.16
CA SER A 34 13.24 -15.77 -10.72
C SER A 34 12.24 -16.48 -9.80
N LEU A 35 12.62 -17.62 -9.23
CA LEU A 35 11.80 -18.33 -8.25
C LEU A 35 11.62 -17.51 -6.97
N LEU A 36 12.70 -16.92 -6.45
CA LEU A 36 12.63 -16.05 -5.27
C LEU A 36 11.74 -14.82 -5.52
N ASN A 37 11.87 -14.18 -6.67
CA ASN A 37 11.01 -13.07 -7.09
C ASN A 37 9.54 -13.50 -7.29
N LEU A 38 9.28 -14.72 -7.80
CA LEU A 38 7.92 -15.22 -7.93
C LEU A 38 7.26 -15.38 -6.56
N TYR A 39 8.01 -15.87 -5.56
CA TYR A 39 7.51 -16.04 -4.20
C TYR A 39 7.42 -14.73 -3.39
N SER A 40 8.25 -13.72 -3.67
CA SER A 40 8.19 -12.40 -2.99
C SER A 40 6.90 -11.62 -3.22
N GLU A 41 6.04 -12.12 -4.10
CA GLU A 41 4.78 -11.50 -4.45
C GLU A 41 3.64 -12.49 -4.46
N SER A 42 3.85 -13.70 -3.94
CA SER A 42 2.96 -14.84 -4.19
C SER A 42 1.51 -14.42 -3.98
N PRO A 43 0.74 -14.22 -5.08
CA PRO A 43 -0.70 -14.12 -4.95
C PRO A 43 -1.12 -15.45 -4.32
N GLY A 44 -2.14 -15.48 -3.47
CA GLY A 44 -2.58 -16.66 -2.71
C GLY A 44 -2.99 -17.90 -3.53
N VAL A 45 -2.58 -17.99 -4.80
CA VAL A 45 -2.74 -19.06 -5.77
C VAL A 45 -1.68 -20.18 -5.61
N ILE A 46 -0.47 -19.89 -5.13
CA ILE A 46 0.56 -20.91 -4.89
C ILE A 46 0.84 -21.03 -3.39
N PRO A 47 0.69 -22.22 -2.78
CA PRO A 47 1.14 -22.44 -1.42
C PRO A 47 2.65 -22.23 -1.34
N ARG A 48 3.08 -21.28 -0.52
CA ARG A 48 4.49 -20.99 -0.29
C ARG A 48 5.12 -22.19 0.45
N PRO A 49 6.16 -22.84 -0.09
CA PRO A 49 6.83 -23.93 0.62
C PRO A 49 7.50 -23.41 1.90
N ALA A 50 7.39 -24.15 3.01
CA ALA A 50 7.91 -23.75 4.33
C ALA A 50 9.43 -23.46 4.36
N LEU A 51 10.18 -23.90 3.35
CA LEU A 51 11.60 -23.55 3.20
C LEU A 51 11.79 -22.05 2.93
N PHE A 52 10.87 -21.41 2.21
CA PHE A 52 10.95 -19.99 1.87
C PHE A 52 10.65 -19.09 3.07
N ASP A 53 9.79 -19.53 4.00
CA ASP A 53 9.53 -18.78 5.24
C ASP A 53 10.80 -18.67 6.09
N LYS A 54 11.57 -19.77 6.18
CA LYS A 54 12.88 -19.77 6.86
C LYS A 54 13.94 -18.93 6.13
N LEU A 55 13.81 -18.75 4.81
CA LEU A 55 14.71 -17.92 4.01
C LEU A 55 14.43 -16.43 4.21
N ASP A 56 13.16 -16.03 4.38
CA ASP A 56 12.78 -14.65 4.68
C ASP A 56 13.30 -14.19 6.05
N ASP A 57 13.29 -15.09 7.04
CA ASP A 57 13.89 -14.82 8.36
C ASP A 57 15.41 -14.57 8.27
N MET A 58 16.08 -15.13 7.25
CA MET A 58 17.53 -15.01 7.04
C MET A 58 17.92 -13.92 6.04
N VAL A 59 17.06 -13.59 5.08
CA VAL A 59 17.31 -12.65 3.98
C VAL A 59 16.11 -11.71 3.84
N PRO A 60 16.28 -10.40 4.09
CA PRO A 60 15.19 -9.43 3.91
C PRO A 60 14.59 -9.52 2.51
N ASP A 61 13.26 -9.35 2.39
CA ASP A 61 12.55 -9.34 1.10
C ASP A 61 13.01 -8.15 0.23
N THR A 62 14.11 -8.41 -0.47
CA THR A 62 14.84 -7.42 -1.26
C THR A 62 14.06 -7.09 -2.53
N PHE A 63 13.35 -8.07 -3.09
CA PHE A 63 12.53 -7.86 -4.28
C PHE A 63 11.28 -7.05 -3.96
N GLY A 64 10.54 -7.39 -2.90
CA GLY A 64 9.37 -6.61 -2.48
C GLY A 64 9.74 -5.17 -2.14
N THR A 65 10.82 -4.96 -1.39
CA THR A 65 11.27 -3.61 -1.02
C THR A 65 11.71 -2.80 -2.25
N ALA A 66 12.50 -3.37 -3.15
CA ALA A 66 12.94 -2.69 -4.37
C ALA A 66 11.76 -2.33 -5.29
N ARG A 67 10.78 -3.24 -5.43
CA ARG A 67 9.54 -3.03 -6.17
C ARG A 67 8.72 -1.88 -5.58
N GLN A 68 8.50 -1.87 -4.27
CA GLN A 68 7.77 -0.80 -3.59
C GLN A 68 8.44 0.57 -3.77
N LEU A 69 9.76 0.66 -3.62
CA LEU A 69 10.51 1.89 -3.86
C LEU A 69 10.39 2.39 -5.30
N LEU A 70 10.38 1.48 -6.28
CA LEU A 70 10.14 1.82 -7.68
C LEU A 70 8.73 2.39 -7.89
N PHE A 71 7.70 1.75 -7.32
CA PHE A 71 6.33 2.21 -7.44
C PHE A 71 6.12 3.57 -6.77
N ASP A 72 6.72 3.78 -5.60
CA ASP A 72 6.72 5.09 -4.93
C ASP A 72 7.40 6.15 -5.80
N HIS A 73 8.52 5.81 -6.44
CA HIS A 73 9.20 6.72 -7.36
C HIS A 73 8.32 7.10 -8.56
N TYR A 74 7.60 6.14 -9.15
CA TYR A 74 6.65 6.40 -10.23
C TYR A 74 5.55 7.38 -9.80
N GLN A 75 4.97 7.18 -8.62
CA GLN A 75 3.95 8.09 -8.07
C GLN A 75 4.53 9.48 -7.75
N ARG A 76 5.72 9.58 -7.18
CA ARG A 76 6.37 10.88 -6.92
C ARG A 76 6.66 11.64 -8.21
N ARG A 77 7.01 10.94 -9.28
CA ARG A 77 7.32 11.56 -10.58
C ARG A 77 6.06 11.98 -11.34
N PHE A 78 4.98 11.21 -11.19
CA PHE A 78 3.67 11.46 -11.80
C PHE A 78 2.56 11.25 -10.76
N PRO A 79 2.39 12.19 -9.81
CA PRO A 79 1.29 12.14 -8.86
C PRO A 79 -0.04 12.25 -9.60
N ARG A 80 -1.11 11.74 -9.01
CA ARG A 80 -2.45 11.89 -9.56
C ARG A 80 -2.78 13.38 -9.65
N ILE A 81 -3.32 13.79 -10.79
CA ILE A 81 -3.90 15.12 -10.97
C ILE A 81 -5.41 14.95 -10.74
N PRO A 82 -5.98 15.51 -9.65
CA PRO A 82 -7.41 15.40 -9.37
C PRO A 82 -8.21 16.03 -10.50
N ALA A 83 -9.12 15.28 -11.11
CA ALA A 83 -10.03 15.82 -12.13
C ALA A 83 -11.32 16.34 -11.50
N SER A 84 -11.77 15.69 -10.43
CA SER A 84 -12.94 16.06 -9.64
C SER A 84 -12.58 16.18 -8.15
N GLN A 85 -13.29 17.06 -7.44
CA GLN A 85 -13.20 17.19 -5.98
C GLN A 85 -14.62 17.10 -5.38
N PRO A 86 -15.21 15.90 -5.32
CA PRO A 86 -16.55 15.68 -4.77
C PRO A 86 -16.56 15.70 -3.24
N VAL A 87 -15.38 15.71 -2.61
CA VAL A 87 -15.22 15.60 -1.15
C VAL A 87 -14.85 16.96 -0.54
N THR A 88 -15.46 17.27 0.60
CA THR A 88 -15.07 18.36 1.49
C THR A 88 -14.66 17.77 2.84
N ILE A 89 -13.49 18.16 3.35
CA ILE A 89 -13.01 17.73 4.66
C ILE A 89 -13.29 18.83 5.67
N VAL A 90 -14.12 18.52 6.65
CA VAL A 90 -14.33 19.33 7.84
C VAL A 90 -13.30 18.91 8.90
N ALA A 91 -12.28 19.74 9.01
CA ALA A 91 -11.08 19.48 9.78
C ALA A 91 -11.24 19.97 11.22
N ILE A 92 -11.06 19.05 12.19
CA ILE A 92 -10.77 19.41 13.58
C ILE A 92 -9.27 19.76 13.65
N ASP A 93 -8.95 20.96 13.18
CA ASP A 93 -7.60 21.52 13.08
C ASP A 93 -7.18 22.27 14.36
N ASP A 94 -5.92 22.68 14.46
CA ASP A 94 -5.41 23.40 15.64
C ASP A 94 -6.17 24.71 15.91
N ARG A 95 -6.65 25.38 14.86
CA ARG A 95 -7.52 26.57 14.99
C ARG A 95 -8.86 26.23 15.63
N THR A 96 -9.42 25.07 15.28
CA THR A 96 -10.62 24.55 15.91
C THR A 96 -10.41 24.16 17.36
N LEU A 97 -9.32 23.44 17.66
CA LEU A 97 -8.99 23.04 19.03
C LEU A 97 -8.75 24.26 19.92
N ALA A 98 -8.09 25.31 19.41
CA ALA A 98 -7.88 26.55 20.15
C ALA A 98 -9.18 27.33 20.42
N ALA A 99 -10.13 27.35 19.47
CA ALA A 99 -11.36 28.13 19.58
C ALA A 99 -12.48 27.39 20.33
N VAL A 100 -12.58 26.08 20.16
CA VAL A 100 -13.72 25.27 20.63
C VAL A 100 -13.33 24.40 21.84
N GLY A 101 -12.05 24.03 21.96
CA GLY A 101 -11.51 23.27 23.08
C GLY A 101 -10.85 21.95 22.66
N GLN A 102 -10.16 21.33 23.61
CA GLN A 102 -9.33 20.14 23.41
C GLN A 102 -10.17 18.89 23.05
N TRP A 103 -9.58 18.01 22.22
CA TRP A 103 -10.09 16.67 21.90
C TRP A 103 -9.79 15.66 23.03
N PRO A 104 -10.66 14.69 23.34
CA PRO A 104 -11.94 14.37 22.70
C PRO A 104 -13.07 15.33 23.05
N TRP A 105 -13.98 15.55 22.10
CA TRP A 105 -15.15 16.41 22.29
C TRP A 105 -16.33 15.65 22.89
N PRO A 106 -17.18 16.35 23.67
CA PRO A 106 -18.43 15.79 24.14
C PRO A 106 -19.40 15.57 22.97
N ARG A 107 -20.27 14.56 23.09
CA ARG A 107 -21.14 14.08 21.99
C ARG A 107 -22.16 15.14 21.57
N ASN A 108 -22.59 16.02 22.47
CA ASN A 108 -23.45 17.17 22.15
C ASN A 108 -22.77 18.19 21.22
N ARG A 109 -21.46 18.36 21.31
CA ARG A 109 -20.69 19.24 20.43
C ARG A 109 -20.48 18.62 19.06
N LEU A 110 -20.23 17.31 19.00
CA LEU A 110 -20.24 16.56 17.74
C LEU A 110 -21.62 16.65 17.07
N ALA A 111 -22.71 16.58 17.86
CA ALA A 111 -24.07 16.76 17.37
C ALA A 111 -24.25 18.14 16.72
N SER A 112 -23.79 19.21 17.40
CA SER A 112 -23.82 20.58 16.87
C SER A 112 -23.04 20.72 15.55
N LEU A 113 -21.90 20.04 15.41
CA LEU A 113 -21.13 20.02 14.18
C LEU A 113 -21.87 19.28 13.06
N VAL A 114 -22.44 18.11 13.36
CA VAL A 114 -23.23 17.33 12.39
C VAL A 114 -24.45 18.13 11.93
N ASP A 115 -25.16 18.80 12.83
CA ASP A 115 -26.32 19.65 12.50
C ASP A 115 -25.92 20.85 11.63
N ALA A 116 -24.80 21.51 11.95
CA ALA A 116 -24.28 22.63 11.17
C ALA A 116 -23.87 22.19 9.74
N ILE A 117 -23.28 21.00 9.60
CA ILE A 117 -22.97 20.41 8.29
C ILE A 117 -24.28 20.05 7.56
N ALA A 118 -25.22 19.40 8.23
CA ALA A 118 -26.49 18.95 7.67
C ALA A 118 -27.34 20.12 7.14
N ALA A 119 -27.29 21.28 7.81
CA ALA A 119 -27.93 22.51 7.36
C ALA A 119 -27.46 22.97 5.97
N GLN A 120 -26.24 22.59 5.55
CA GLN A 120 -25.69 22.89 4.22
C GLN A 120 -26.07 21.87 3.14
N LYS A 121 -26.88 20.85 3.48
CA LYS A 121 -27.40 19.81 2.56
C LYS A 121 -26.30 19.04 1.79
N PRO A 122 -25.38 18.36 2.48
CA PRO A 122 -24.44 17.45 1.83
C PRO A 122 -25.13 16.18 1.33
N LEU A 123 -24.46 15.44 0.44
CA LEU A 123 -24.92 14.11 0.00
C LEU A 123 -24.77 13.06 1.11
N ALA A 124 -23.69 13.15 1.88
CA ALA A 124 -23.41 12.29 3.03
C ALA A 124 -22.39 12.93 3.98
N ILE A 125 -22.37 12.46 5.22
CA ILE A 125 -21.43 12.86 6.27
C ILE A 125 -20.71 11.60 6.78
N GLY A 126 -19.44 11.44 6.44
CA GLY A 126 -18.56 10.39 6.99
C GLY A 126 -17.78 10.91 8.20
N LEU A 127 -17.88 10.23 9.33
CA LEU A 127 -17.13 10.57 10.55
C LEU A 127 -15.97 9.59 10.74
N ASP A 128 -14.75 10.05 10.52
CA ASP A 128 -13.51 9.32 10.82
C ASP A 128 -13.19 9.42 12.32
N ILE A 129 -14.17 8.98 13.10
CA ILE A 129 -14.23 9.03 14.56
C ILE A 129 -15.04 7.82 14.99
N TYR A 130 -14.51 7.01 15.90
CA TYR A 130 -15.23 5.97 16.62
C TYR A 130 -15.30 6.32 18.09
N MET A 131 -16.45 6.06 18.73
CA MET A 131 -16.76 6.44 20.11
C MET A 131 -17.16 5.20 20.92
N PRO A 132 -16.19 4.34 21.30
CA PRO A 132 -16.49 3.07 21.93
C PRO A 132 -16.91 3.24 23.40
N GLU A 133 -16.45 4.30 24.06
CA GLU A 133 -16.89 4.65 25.42
C GLU A 133 -18.07 5.65 25.48
N ALA A 134 -18.75 5.66 26.62
CA ALA A 134 -19.74 6.69 26.98
C ALA A 134 -19.07 8.04 27.30
N ASP A 135 -19.74 9.12 26.94
CA ASP A 135 -19.33 10.48 27.22
C ASP A 135 -19.39 10.77 28.73
N GLN A 136 -18.23 10.87 29.35
CA GLN A 136 -18.10 11.15 30.79
C GLN A 136 -18.58 12.55 31.18
N THR A 137 -18.82 13.43 30.21
CA THR A 137 -19.38 14.77 30.43
C THR A 137 -20.89 14.84 30.22
N SER A 138 -21.54 13.74 29.83
CA SER A 138 -22.99 13.68 29.68
C SER A 138 -23.70 13.92 31.02
N PRO A 139 -24.85 14.61 31.07
CA PRO A 139 -25.50 15.00 32.33
C PRO A 139 -25.75 13.84 33.30
N ASP A 140 -26.11 12.67 32.80
CA ASP A 140 -26.29 11.45 33.60
C ASP A 140 -24.97 10.98 34.24
N LYS A 141 -23.86 11.01 33.49
CA LYS A 141 -22.52 10.64 34.00
C LYS A 141 -21.98 11.65 34.99
N VAL A 142 -22.24 12.93 34.78
CA VAL A 142 -21.89 13.96 35.76
C VAL A 142 -22.71 13.76 37.03
N ALA A 143 -24.01 13.47 36.92
CA ALA A 143 -24.89 13.21 38.06
C ALA A 143 -24.45 11.99 38.89
N ASP A 144 -23.93 10.94 38.23
CA ASP A 144 -23.44 9.73 38.89
C ASP A 144 -22.16 9.96 39.71
N ASN A 145 -21.41 11.03 39.42
CA ASN A 145 -20.18 11.39 40.12
C ASN A 145 -20.37 12.44 41.24
N LEU A 146 -21.61 12.91 41.46
CA LEU A 146 -21.91 13.89 42.51
C LEU A 146 -22.09 13.21 43.88
N PRO A 147 -21.69 13.88 44.99
CA PRO A 147 -21.93 13.36 46.33
C PRO A 147 -23.43 13.35 46.67
N ASP A 148 -23.84 12.48 47.60
CA ASP A 148 -25.24 12.35 48.05
C ASP A 148 -25.85 13.68 48.54
N SER A 149 -25.01 14.57 49.09
CA SER A 149 -25.41 15.92 49.52
C SER A 149 -25.93 16.80 48.37
N ALA A 150 -25.62 16.47 47.13
CA ALA A 150 -26.05 17.16 45.92
C ALA A 150 -27.17 16.42 45.17
N ALA A 151 -27.95 15.57 45.83
CA ALA A 151 -29.03 14.77 45.23
C ALA A 151 -30.01 15.57 44.36
N ALA A 152 -30.40 16.79 44.76
CA ALA A 152 -31.28 17.65 43.97
C ALA A 152 -30.64 18.08 42.64
N LEU A 153 -29.34 18.41 42.63
CA LEU A 153 -28.60 18.74 41.41
C LEU A 153 -28.45 17.51 40.52
N ALA A 154 -28.13 16.34 41.11
CA ALA A 154 -28.04 15.08 40.36
C ALA A 154 -29.39 14.72 39.70
N ALA A 155 -30.51 14.93 40.38
CA ALA A 155 -31.85 14.75 39.81
C ALA A 155 -32.11 15.74 38.65
N GLY A 156 -31.72 17.00 38.79
CA GLY A 156 -31.82 18.00 37.73
C GLY A 156 -30.98 17.67 36.49
N LEU A 157 -29.75 17.19 36.69
CA LEU A 157 -28.87 16.76 35.60
C LEU A 157 -29.42 15.53 34.86
N ARG A 158 -29.96 14.53 35.58
CA ARG A 158 -30.59 13.36 34.96
C ARG A 158 -31.86 13.68 34.16
N ALA A 159 -32.47 14.84 34.38
CA ALA A 159 -33.60 15.32 33.58
C ALA A 159 -33.17 15.95 32.24
N LEU A 160 -31.88 16.28 32.07
CA LEU A 160 -31.35 16.80 30.82
C LEU A 160 -31.11 15.67 29.80
N PRO A 161 -31.19 15.96 28.48
CA PRO A 161 -30.88 14.99 27.45
C PRO A 161 -29.44 14.47 27.57
N ARG A 162 -29.27 13.14 27.45
CA ARG A 162 -27.93 12.53 27.33
C ARG A 162 -27.23 13.01 26.06
N HIS A 163 -25.92 13.17 26.13
CA HIS A 163 -25.14 13.61 24.97
C HIS A 163 -25.18 12.57 23.83
N GLU A 164 -25.18 11.27 24.15
CA GLU A 164 -25.34 10.19 23.16
C GLU A 164 -26.67 10.30 22.42
N THR A 165 -27.76 10.53 23.14
CA THR A 165 -29.09 10.66 22.54
C THR A 165 -29.18 11.91 21.65
N THR A 166 -28.51 13.00 22.05
CA THR A 166 -28.42 14.22 21.23
C THR A 166 -27.68 13.94 19.92
N LEU A 167 -26.50 13.32 19.98
CA LEU A 167 -25.74 12.94 18.78
C LEU A 167 -26.49 11.93 17.92
N ALA A 168 -27.13 10.94 18.52
CA ALA A 168 -27.95 9.96 17.80
C ALA A 168 -29.09 10.64 17.01
N ASN A 169 -29.70 11.68 17.54
CA ASN A 169 -30.73 12.44 16.82
C ASN A 169 -30.14 13.16 15.60
N SER A 170 -28.99 13.82 15.74
CA SER A 170 -28.29 14.49 14.63
C SER A 170 -27.83 13.51 13.56
N LEU A 171 -27.30 12.34 13.95
CA LEU A 171 -26.90 11.28 13.03
C LEU A 171 -28.09 10.71 12.24
N ARG A 172 -29.28 10.61 12.86
CA ARG A 172 -30.51 10.18 12.17
C ARG A 172 -31.04 11.22 11.20
N ALA A 173 -30.79 12.51 11.44
CA ALA A 173 -31.33 13.59 10.63
C ALA A 173 -30.60 13.79 9.29
N ALA A 174 -29.40 13.22 9.14
CA ALA A 174 -28.58 13.36 7.93
C ALA A 174 -28.01 12.00 7.49
N PRO A 175 -27.70 11.82 6.19
CA PRO A 175 -27.07 10.60 5.67
C PRO A 175 -25.66 10.42 6.23
N SER A 176 -25.56 9.78 7.40
CA SER A 176 -24.36 9.70 8.21
C SER A 176 -23.74 8.30 8.20
N VAL A 177 -22.41 8.24 8.14
CA VAL A 177 -21.62 7.01 8.24
C VAL A 177 -20.60 7.18 9.35
N LEU A 178 -20.58 6.27 10.33
CA LEU A 178 -19.54 6.28 11.36
C LEU A 178 -18.38 5.36 10.95
N GLY A 179 -17.19 5.76 11.34
CA GLY A 179 -15.99 4.94 11.26
C GLY A 179 -15.91 3.90 12.38
N ALA A 180 -15.16 2.85 12.12
CA ALA A 180 -14.73 1.82 13.05
C ALA A 180 -13.30 1.38 12.71
N ALA A 181 -12.57 0.89 13.70
CA ALA A 181 -11.19 0.42 13.53
C ALA A 181 -11.06 -1.05 13.94
N ALA A 182 -10.77 -1.92 12.97
CA ALA A 182 -10.49 -3.32 13.24
C ALA A 182 -9.09 -3.51 13.85
N VAL A 183 -8.98 -4.41 14.84
CA VAL A 183 -7.74 -4.66 15.58
C VAL A 183 -7.53 -6.17 15.81
N ASP A 184 -6.26 -6.59 15.87
CA ASP A 184 -5.86 -8.00 15.99
C ASP A 184 -5.82 -8.50 17.45
N HIS A 185 -6.03 -7.61 18.42
CA HIS A 185 -5.96 -7.91 19.85
C HIS A 185 -7.20 -7.37 20.56
N ALA A 186 -7.63 -8.07 21.59
CA ALA A 186 -8.66 -7.56 22.49
C ALA A 186 -8.09 -6.36 23.26
N ALA A 187 -8.87 -5.28 23.33
CA ALA A 187 -8.58 -4.11 24.14
C ALA A 187 -9.85 -3.63 24.85
N PHE A 188 -9.71 -2.65 25.74
CA PHE A 188 -10.86 -2.02 26.40
C PHE A 188 -11.84 -1.49 25.33
N ASP A 189 -13.13 -1.74 25.54
CA ASP A 189 -14.25 -1.42 24.64
C ASP A 189 -14.18 -1.99 23.21
N THR A 190 -13.32 -2.97 22.96
CA THR A 190 -13.41 -3.74 21.70
C THR A 190 -14.62 -4.66 21.69
N SER A 191 -15.31 -4.70 20.55
CA SER A 191 -16.38 -5.64 20.23
C SER A 191 -15.86 -6.71 19.27
N THR A 192 -16.61 -7.79 19.11
CA THR A 192 -16.40 -8.81 18.06
C THR A 192 -17.35 -8.62 16.88
N ASP A 193 -18.28 -7.67 16.99
CA ASP A 193 -19.32 -7.40 16.00
C ASP A 193 -19.46 -5.90 15.72
N LEU A 194 -19.87 -5.58 14.49
CA LEU A 194 -20.12 -4.23 13.97
C LEU A 194 -21.41 -4.23 13.16
N ARG A 195 -22.31 -3.27 13.37
CA ARG A 195 -23.50 -3.12 12.51
C ARG A 195 -23.09 -2.63 11.11
N SER A 196 -22.78 -3.55 10.20
CA SER A 196 -22.37 -3.25 8.83
C SER A 196 -23.52 -3.43 7.84
N ALA A 197 -23.42 -2.76 6.69
CA ALA A 197 -24.33 -3.00 5.58
C ALA A 197 -24.24 -4.45 5.08
N PRO A 198 -25.32 -5.02 4.52
CA PRO A 198 -25.27 -6.31 3.86
C PRO A 198 -24.27 -6.31 2.70
N ILE A 199 -23.51 -7.40 2.57
CA ILE A 199 -22.64 -7.65 1.42
C ILE A 199 -23.22 -8.83 0.64
N LEU A 200 -23.50 -8.62 -0.65
CA LEU A 200 -23.94 -9.65 -1.57
C LEU A 200 -22.72 -10.17 -2.34
N VAL A 201 -22.36 -11.43 -2.07
CA VAL A 201 -21.24 -12.08 -2.75
C VAL A 201 -21.73 -12.80 -4.01
N HIS A 202 -21.16 -12.41 -5.14
CA HIS A 202 -21.35 -13.05 -6.44
C HIS A 202 -20.17 -13.98 -6.73
N GLY A 203 -20.39 -15.29 -6.66
CA GLY A 203 -19.38 -16.32 -6.89
C GLY A 203 -18.90 -16.99 -5.61
N VAL A 204 -17.58 -17.11 -5.43
CA VAL A 204 -16.98 -17.78 -4.26
C VAL A 204 -16.78 -16.78 -3.12
N ASP A 205 -17.09 -17.19 -1.89
CA ASP A 205 -16.85 -16.36 -0.70
C ASP A 205 -15.36 -15.98 -0.55
N PRO A 206 -15.00 -14.68 -0.66
CA PRO A 206 -13.63 -14.21 -0.57
C PRO A 206 -13.14 -14.02 0.87
N LEU A 207 -13.91 -14.39 1.90
CA LEU A 207 -13.55 -14.17 3.31
C LEU A 207 -12.16 -14.71 3.68
N ASN A 208 -11.75 -15.86 3.13
CA ASN A 208 -10.43 -16.45 3.37
C ASN A 208 -9.29 -15.79 2.58
N ARG A 209 -9.59 -14.79 1.75
CA ARG A 209 -8.61 -14.05 0.94
C ARG A 209 -8.41 -12.61 1.41
N VAL A 210 -9.41 -12.02 2.05
CA VAL A 210 -9.30 -10.67 2.62
C VAL A 210 -8.56 -10.70 3.97
N LYS A 211 -8.03 -9.54 4.39
CA LYS A 211 -7.46 -9.42 5.73
C LYS A 211 -8.56 -9.57 6.78
N ARG A 212 -8.38 -10.52 7.71
CA ARG A 212 -9.34 -10.86 8.76
C ARG A 212 -8.89 -10.30 10.10
N TYR A 213 -9.86 -9.77 10.83
CA TYR A 213 -9.72 -9.27 12.18
C TYR A 213 -10.74 -9.94 13.09
N THR A 214 -10.39 -10.08 14.37
CA THR A 214 -11.28 -10.67 15.38
C THR A 214 -12.03 -9.59 16.15
N TYR A 215 -11.41 -8.42 16.34
CA TYR A 215 -11.92 -7.36 17.20
C TYR A 215 -12.08 -6.06 16.42
N VAL A 216 -13.00 -5.22 16.89
CA VAL A 216 -13.28 -3.91 16.33
C VAL A 216 -13.53 -2.89 17.43
N LEU A 217 -12.93 -1.72 17.29
CA LEU A 217 -13.29 -0.50 18.02
C LEU A 217 -14.39 0.20 17.22
N ALA A 218 -15.62 0.07 17.70
CA ALA A 218 -16.82 0.61 17.07
C ALA A 218 -17.48 1.62 18.00
N SER A 219 -18.30 2.52 17.44
CA SER A 219 -19.09 3.43 18.28
C SER A 219 -20.13 2.67 19.13
N LEU A 220 -20.64 3.27 20.20
CA LEU A 220 -21.70 2.66 21.02
C LEU A 220 -22.90 2.17 20.18
N PRO A 221 -23.56 1.05 20.57
CA PRO A 221 -24.67 0.48 19.80
C PRO A 221 -25.81 1.47 19.48
N GLU A 222 -26.13 2.40 20.39
CA GLU A 222 -27.15 3.44 20.17
C GLU A 222 -26.75 4.41 19.04
N LEU A 223 -25.46 4.74 18.91
CA LEU A 223 -24.93 5.57 17.82
C LEU A 223 -24.86 4.78 16.51
N GLN A 224 -24.47 3.50 16.57
CA GLN A 224 -24.46 2.61 15.40
C GLN A 224 -25.87 2.45 14.82
N ALA A 225 -26.88 2.32 15.67
CA ALA A 225 -28.28 2.20 15.24
C ALA A 225 -28.84 3.50 14.67
N ALA A 226 -28.34 4.65 15.13
CA ALA A 226 -28.75 5.96 14.67
C ALA A 226 -28.17 6.36 13.30
N ALA A 227 -26.94 5.94 13.01
CA ALA A 227 -26.29 6.22 11.73
C ALA A 227 -26.84 5.37 10.59
N HIS A 228 -26.74 5.90 9.37
CA HIS A 228 -27.19 5.23 8.15
C HIS A 228 -26.22 4.16 7.66
N GLY A 229 -24.97 4.21 8.13
CA GLY A 229 -23.92 3.24 7.83
C GLY A 229 -22.83 3.17 8.89
N GLN A 230 -22.07 2.08 8.86
CA GLN A 230 -20.82 1.91 9.62
C GLN A 230 -19.77 1.31 8.71
N ALA A 231 -18.52 1.73 8.86
CA ALA A 231 -17.47 1.30 7.96
C ALA A 231 -16.08 1.27 8.59
N MET A 232 -15.21 0.42 8.04
CA MET A 232 -13.83 0.30 8.48
C MET A 232 -12.98 1.46 7.96
N LEU A 233 -12.08 1.95 8.82
CA LEU A 233 -11.11 3.01 8.53
C LEU A 233 -9.69 2.47 8.28
N ASN A 234 -9.50 1.16 8.44
CA ASN A 234 -8.22 0.50 8.34
C ASN A 234 -7.51 0.75 7.00
N VAL A 235 -6.20 0.99 7.09
CA VAL A 235 -5.29 1.09 5.95
C VAL A 235 -4.25 -0.04 6.01
N ALA A 236 -3.80 -0.52 4.85
CA ALA A 236 -2.72 -1.49 4.78
C ALA A 236 -1.37 -0.75 4.87
N LEU A 237 -0.64 -0.98 5.95
CA LEU A 237 0.69 -0.40 6.16
C LEU A 237 1.76 -1.36 5.64
N GLU A 238 2.51 -0.92 4.64
CA GLU A 238 3.67 -1.64 4.13
C GLU A 238 4.93 -0.84 4.52
N GLN A 239 5.61 -1.28 5.59
CA GLN A 239 6.78 -0.60 6.15
C GLN A 239 6.48 0.86 6.56
N GLY A 240 5.31 1.10 7.15
CA GLY A 240 4.88 2.44 7.61
C GLY A 240 4.36 3.38 6.51
N THR A 241 4.37 2.94 5.24
CA THR A 241 3.81 3.69 4.11
C THR A 241 2.49 3.08 3.66
N VAL A 242 1.49 3.91 3.41
CA VAL A 242 0.21 3.49 2.81
C VAL A 242 0.35 3.50 1.30
N ARG A 243 0.15 2.33 0.68
CA ARG A 243 0.14 2.15 -0.78
C ARG A 243 -1.13 1.48 -1.27
N ARG A 244 -1.64 0.56 -0.45
CA ARG A 244 -2.81 -0.26 -0.70
C ARG A 244 -3.85 -0.01 0.35
N ILE A 245 -5.11 -0.15 -0.05
CA ILE A 245 -6.24 0.09 0.84
C ILE A 245 -7.28 -0.99 0.65
N PRO A 246 -7.69 -1.70 1.71
CA PRO A 246 -8.75 -2.68 1.63
C PRO A 246 -10.09 -1.99 1.39
N LEU A 247 -10.80 -2.40 0.35
CA LEU A 247 -12.19 -1.97 0.16
C LEU A 247 -13.15 -2.80 1.00
N ILE A 248 -12.81 -4.06 1.22
CA ILE A 248 -13.56 -5.01 2.03
C ILE A 248 -12.59 -5.69 2.99
N LEU A 249 -12.99 -5.82 4.25
CA LEU A 249 -12.25 -6.50 5.30
C LEU A 249 -13.09 -7.63 5.90
N GLY A 250 -12.43 -8.62 6.50
CA GLY A 250 -13.10 -9.63 7.31
C GLY A 250 -13.15 -9.21 8.78
N LEU A 251 -14.33 -9.27 9.41
CA LEU A 251 -14.51 -9.19 10.85
C LEU A 251 -15.18 -10.47 11.32
N GLY A 252 -14.45 -11.34 12.01
CA GLY A 252 -14.95 -12.67 12.39
C GLY A 252 -15.27 -13.52 11.16
N ASP A 253 -16.56 -13.81 10.98
CA ASP A 253 -17.13 -14.62 9.90
C ASP A 253 -17.84 -13.79 8.81
N LYS A 254 -17.75 -12.46 8.87
CA LYS A 254 -18.40 -11.57 7.89
C LYS A 254 -17.45 -10.61 7.20
N LEU A 255 -17.89 -10.15 6.04
CA LEU A 255 -17.25 -9.08 5.29
C LEU A 255 -17.79 -7.72 5.76
N VAL A 256 -16.95 -6.70 5.74
CA VAL A 256 -17.30 -5.32 6.12
C VAL A 256 -16.65 -4.34 5.13
N PRO A 257 -17.39 -3.33 4.62
CA PRO A 257 -16.81 -2.35 3.70
C PRO A 257 -15.98 -1.28 4.42
N CYS A 258 -15.07 -0.66 3.67
CA CYS A 258 -14.40 0.57 4.10
C CYS A 258 -15.30 1.80 3.92
N MET A 259 -14.96 2.90 4.59
CA MET A 259 -15.77 4.13 4.63
C MET A 259 -16.19 4.68 3.25
N PRO A 260 -15.30 4.80 2.24
CA PRO A 260 -15.66 5.25 0.90
C PRO A 260 -16.78 4.43 0.27
N ILE A 261 -16.73 3.10 0.37
CA ILE A 261 -17.74 2.20 -0.21
C ILE A 261 -19.07 2.34 0.51
N GLU A 262 -19.05 2.43 1.84
CA GLU A 262 -20.28 2.61 2.62
C GLU A 262 -20.94 3.99 2.39
N ILE A 263 -20.14 5.04 2.23
CA ILE A 263 -20.64 6.37 1.86
C ILE A 263 -21.32 6.32 0.49
N LEU A 264 -20.69 5.67 -0.51
CA LEU A 264 -21.31 5.49 -1.83
C LEU A 264 -22.63 4.71 -1.72
N ARG A 265 -22.71 3.68 -0.86
CA ARG A 265 -23.94 2.91 -0.63
C ARG A 265 -25.04 3.78 -0.06
N VAL A 266 -24.73 4.56 0.97
CA VAL A 266 -25.70 5.48 1.62
C VAL A 266 -26.19 6.55 0.63
N VAL A 267 -25.29 7.16 -0.14
CA VAL A 267 -25.63 8.23 -1.09
C VAL A 267 -26.47 7.72 -2.25
N THR A 268 -26.19 6.51 -2.74
CA THR A 268 -26.95 5.90 -3.84
C THR A 268 -28.26 5.24 -3.37
N GLY A 269 -28.49 5.14 -2.06
CA GLY A 269 -29.65 4.43 -1.50
C GLY A 269 -29.60 2.91 -1.73
N SER A 270 -28.41 2.35 -1.96
CA SER A 270 -28.23 0.93 -2.22
C SER A 270 -28.48 0.09 -0.96
N ALA A 271 -29.21 -1.01 -1.10
CA ALA A 271 -29.54 -1.90 0.02
C ALA A 271 -28.33 -2.74 0.50
N ALA A 272 -27.37 -2.99 -0.39
CA ALA A 272 -26.19 -3.81 -0.14
C ALA A 272 -24.99 -3.30 -0.95
N VAL A 273 -23.80 -3.82 -0.59
CA VAL A 273 -22.58 -3.72 -1.40
C VAL A 273 -22.37 -5.04 -2.13
N ASP A 274 -22.13 -4.99 -3.43
CA ASP A 274 -21.87 -6.17 -4.25
C ASP A 274 -20.37 -6.51 -4.25
N VAL A 275 -20.05 -7.78 -4.05
CA VAL A 275 -18.67 -8.27 -4.11
C VAL A 275 -18.59 -9.39 -5.13
N TYR A 276 -17.82 -9.18 -6.20
CA TYR A 276 -17.61 -10.16 -7.25
C TYR A 276 -16.29 -10.88 -7.01
N ALA A 277 -16.36 -12.20 -6.83
CA ALA A 277 -15.21 -13.01 -6.47
C ALA A 277 -15.26 -14.41 -7.12
N ASP A 278 -14.08 -14.96 -7.41
CA ASP A 278 -13.91 -16.29 -7.97
C ASP A 278 -12.87 -17.10 -7.16
N THR A 279 -12.45 -18.24 -7.68
CA THR A 279 -11.43 -19.08 -7.03
C THR A 279 -10.06 -18.40 -6.94
N ALA A 280 -9.78 -17.38 -7.76
CA ALA A 280 -8.54 -16.62 -7.69
C ALA A 280 -8.61 -15.53 -6.61
N GLY A 281 -9.79 -15.04 -6.25
CA GLY A 281 -10.05 -14.10 -5.16
C GLY A 281 -11.08 -13.04 -5.54
N MET A 282 -11.06 -11.91 -4.84
CA MET A 282 -11.93 -10.77 -5.17
C MET A 282 -11.48 -10.11 -6.48
N GLN A 283 -12.44 -9.82 -7.35
CA GLN A 283 -12.21 -9.16 -8.64
C GLN A 283 -12.65 -7.70 -8.62
N SER A 284 -13.78 -7.42 -7.97
CA SER A 284 -14.30 -6.05 -7.84
C SER A 284 -15.32 -5.91 -6.72
N VAL A 285 -15.48 -4.67 -6.26
CA VAL A 285 -16.52 -4.24 -5.31
C VAL A 285 -17.44 -3.26 -6.03
N GLY A 286 -18.74 -3.51 -5.96
CA GLY A 286 -19.78 -2.74 -6.63
C GLY A 286 -20.74 -2.07 -5.66
N VAL A 287 -21.19 -0.88 -6.01
CA VAL A 287 -22.30 -0.18 -5.36
C VAL A 287 -23.08 0.55 -6.45
N ALA A 288 -24.36 0.23 -6.61
CA ALA A 288 -25.18 0.72 -7.72
C ALA A 288 -24.46 0.53 -9.07
N ASP A 289 -24.25 1.61 -9.84
CA ASP A 289 -23.59 1.58 -11.15
C ASP A 289 -22.06 1.69 -11.06
N VAL A 290 -21.50 1.86 -9.86
CA VAL A 290 -20.06 2.02 -9.66
C VAL A 290 -19.44 0.66 -9.36
N GLN A 291 -18.48 0.24 -10.20
CA GLN A 291 -17.71 -0.99 -10.00
C GLN A 291 -16.21 -0.66 -9.87
N VAL A 292 -15.64 -0.99 -8.71
CA VAL A 292 -14.24 -0.73 -8.40
C VAL A 292 -13.43 -2.02 -8.54
N PRO A 293 -12.45 -2.09 -9.48
CA PRO A 293 -11.61 -3.27 -9.63
C PRO A 293 -10.65 -3.41 -8.44
N THR A 294 -10.54 -4.62 -7.90
CA THR A 294 -9.68 -4.92 -6.74
C THR A 294 -8.57 -5.89 -7.08
N GLN A 295 -7.64 -6.05 -6.14
CA GLN A 295 -6.76 -7.21 -6.07
C GLN A 295 -7.49 -8.41 -5.44
N PRO A 296 -6.92 -9.63 -5.56
CA PRO A 296 -7.53 -10.84 -5.02
C PRO A 296 -7.86 -10.83 -3.52
N ASP A 297 -7.16 -10.00 -2.74
CA ASP A 297 -7.35 -9.79 -1.30
C ASP A 297 -8.30 -8.64 -0.96
N GLY A 298 -8.94 -8.02 -1.96
CA GLY A 298 -9.90 -6.93 -1.78
C GLY A 298 -9.29 -5.54 -1.68
N ASP A 299 -7.97 -5.41 -1.83
CA ASP A 299 -7.27 -4.13 -1.81
C ASP A 299 -7.25 -3.44 -3.18
N ILE A 300 -7.14 -2.12 -3.17
CA ILE A 300 -6.75 -1.33 -4.34
C ILE A 300 -5.37 -0.71 -4.16
N TRP A 301 -4.64 -0.50 -5.27
CA TRP A 301 -3.49 0.39 -5.29
C TRP A 301 -3.99 1.83 -5.46
N LEU A 302 -3.72 2.68 -4.47
CA LEU A 302 -4.17 4.07 -4.51
C LEU A 302 -3.18 4.93 -5.30
N HIS A 303 -3.67 5.73 -6.26
CA HIS A 303 -2.89 6.75 -6.95
C HIS A 303 -2.98 8.07 -6.19
N PHE A 304 -1.94 8.38 -5.40
CA PHE A 304 -1.97 9.56 -4.55
C PHE A 304 -1.84 10.86 -5.34
N ALA A 305 -2.64 11.85 -4.94
CA ALA A 305 -2.46 13.26 -5.29
C ALA A 305 -1.70 13.97 -4.15
N SER A 306 -0.91 14.99 -4.49
CA SER A 306 -0.15 15.76 -3.50
C SER A 306 -1.07 16.53 -2.56
N ILE A 307 -0.77 16.56 -1.26
CA ILE A 307 -1.57 17.30 -0.27
C ILE A 307 -1.71 18.78 -0.65
N ARG A 308 -0.69 19.38 -1.25
CA ARG A 308 -0.70 20.78 -1.70
C ARG A 308 -1.83 21.04 -2.71
N SER A 309 -2.04 20.13 -3.65
CA SER A 309 -3.11 20.23 -4.65
C SER A 309 -4.51 20.03 -4.06
N MET A 310 -4.58 19.47 -2.84
CA MET A 310 -5.81 19.03 -2.18
C MET A 310 -6.29 20.00 -1.09
N GLN A 311 -5.48 21.01 -0.73
CA GLN A 311 -5.77 21.97 0.35
C GLN A 311 -7.14 22.66 0.20
N HIS A 312 -7.63 22.85 -1.03
CA HIS A 312 -8.94 23.43 -1.30
C HIS A 312 -10.13 22.57 -0.83
N ARG A 313 -9.99 21.31 -0.40
CA ARG A 313 -11.13 20.59 0.19
C ARG A 313 -11.33 20.87 1.68
N TYR A 314 -10.33 21.45 2.35
CA TYR A 314 -10.34 21.60 3.80
C TYR A 314 -11.16 22.83 4.23
N VAL A 315 -11.99 22.62 5.24
CA VAL A 315 -12.77 23.62 5.97
C VAL A 315 -12.53 23.39 7.45
N SER A 316 -12.22 24.43 8.22
CA SER A 316 -12.06 24.30 9.68
C SER A 316 -13.43 24.04 10.32
N ALA A 317 -13.54 23.06 11.21
CA ALA A 317 -14.79 22.77 11.93
C ALA A 317 -15.27 23.95 12.78
N ARG A 318 -14.36 24.81 13.25
CA ARG A 318 -14.71 26.10 13.86
C ARG A 318 -15.53 26.99 12.92
N ASP A 319 -15.09 27.13 11.67
CA ASP A 319 -15.75 28.02 10.71
C ASP A 319 -17.14 27.46 10.36
N VAL A 320 -17.28 26.14 10.29
CA VAL A 320 -18.60 25.46 10.13
C VAL A 320 -19.52 25.76 11.31
N LEU A 321 -19.04 25.60 12.55
CA LEU A 321 -19.82 25.87 13.77
C LEU A 321 -20.22 27.34 13.89
N GLN A 322 -19.43 28.26 13.34
CA GLN A 322 -19.71 29.70 13.32
C GLN A 322 -20.57 30.14 12.13
N GLY A 323 -20.91 29.23 11.22
CA GLY A 323 -21.63 29.55 9.98
C GLY A 323 -20.82 30.39 8.99
N GLN A 324 -19.49 30.44 9.12
CA GLN A 324 -18.57 31.21 8.29
C GLN A 324 -18.02 30.36 7.13
N VAL A 325 -18.90 29.68 6.41
CA VAL A 325 -18.51 28.80 5.31
C VAL A 325 -19.33 29.10 4.07
N ASP A 326 -18.69 28.93 2.91
CA ASP A 326 -19.36 28.98 1.62
C ASP A 326 -20.25 27.73 1.45
N PRO A 327 -21.58 27.87 1.29
CA PRO A 327 -22.50 26.75 1.10
C PRO A 327 -22.18 25.88 -0.11
N GLU A 328 -21.55 26.43 -1.16
CA GLU A 328 -21.16 25.67 -2.36
C GLU A 328 -20.12 24.58 -2.05
N ARG A 329 -19.38 24.71 -0.94
CA ARG A 329 -18.42 23.70 -0.50
C ARG A 329 -19.09 22.49 0.16
N PHE A 330 -20.39 22.53 0.40
CA PHE A 330 -21.11 21.46 1.11
C PHE A 330 -22.29 20.93 0.30
N HIS A 331 -22.99 21.81 -0.40
CA HIS A 331 -24.14 21.43 -1.20
C HIS A 331 -23.74 20.42 -2.29
N ASN A 332 -24.42 19.27 -2.33
CA ASN A 332 -24.10 18.16 -3.23
C ASN A 332 -22.65 17.62 -3.11
N LYS A 333 -22.01 17.77 -1.94
CA LYS A 333 -20.68 17.22 -1.66
C LYS A 333 -20.75 16.07 -0.66
N LEU A 334 -19.74 15.21 -0.71
CA LEU A 334 -19.47 14.21 0.31
C LEU A 334 -18.62 14.88 1.40
N VAL A 335 -19.15 14.96 2.62
CA VAL A 335 -18.45 15.63 3.71
C VAL A 335 -17.80 14.60 4.61
N LEU A 336 -16.50 14.77 4.86
CA LEU A 336 -15.74 13.93 5.76
C LEU A 336 -15.29 14.74 6.96
N VAL A 337 -15.52 14.23 8.17
CA VAL A 337 -15.14 14.88 9.43
C VAL A 337 -14.02 14.06 10.07
N GLY A 338 -12.90 14.71 10.38
CA GLY A 338 -11.75 14.02 10.98
C GLY A 338 -10.80 14.94 11.72
N LEU A 339 -9.97 14.36 12.59
CA LEU A 339 -8.92 15.06 13.33
C LEU A 339 -7.74 15.35 12.40
N THR A 340 -7.30 16.61 12.34
CA THR A 340 -6.14 17.01 11.51
C THR A 340 -5.17 17.92 12.24
N GLY A 341 -5.43 18.21 13.52
CA GLY A 341 -4.53 18.98 14.38
C GLY A 341 -3.19 18.27 14.61
N THR A 342 -2.20 19.00 15.10
CA THR A 342 -0.82 18.51 15.30
C THR A 342 -0.72 17.37 16.33
N GLY A 343 -1.68 17.27 17.25
CA GLY A 343 -1.82 16.17 18.21
C GLY A 343 -2.49 14.91 17.64
N ASN A 344 -2.82 14.87 16.35
CA ASN A 344 -3.45 13.70 15.74
C ASN A 344 -2.48 12.51 15.69
N THR A 345 -2.89 11.37 16.24
CA THR A 345 -2.13 10.12 16.20
C THR A 345 -2.34 9.32 14.91
N ASP A 346 -3.38 9.62 14.13
CA ASP A 346 -3.65 8.96 12.84
C ASP A 346 -3.04 9.72 11.66
N MET A 347 -1.74 9.99 11.75
CA MET A 347 -0.94 10.54 10.66
C MET A 347 -0.24 9.41 9.91
N ARG A 348 -0.35 9.42 8.58
CA ARG A 348 0.11 8.33 7.70
C ARG A 348 1.03 8.86 6.61
N THR A 349 2.10 8.13 6.33
CA THR A 349 2.98 8.45 5.20
C THR A 349 2.43 7.82 3.93
N THR A 350 2.24 8.62 2.89
CA THR A 350 1.76 8.15 1.57
C THR A 350 2.93 7.70 0.68
N ALA A 351 2.63 7.04 -0.45
CA ALA A 351 3.64 6.70 -1.46
C ALA A 351 4.44 7.93 -1.99
N LEU A 352 3.85 9.12 -1.92
CA LEU A 352 4.51 10.38 -2.27
C LEU A 352 5.59 10.80 -1.25
N GLY A 353 5.63 10.17 -0.07
CA GLY A 353 6.49 10.56 1.05
C GLY A 353 5.92 11.71 1.88
N GLU A 354 4.66 12.08 1.66
CA GLU A 354 3.96 13.12 2.40
C GLU A 354 3.27 12.50 3.62
N LEU A 355 3.34 13.19 4.77
CA LEU A 355 2.62 12.83 5.99
C LEU A 355 1.24 13.51 5.97
N VAL A 356 0.17 12.72 5.93
CA VAL A 356 -1.21 13.21 5.83
C VAL A 356 -2.11 12.61 6.92
N PRO A 357 -3.17 13.29 7.35
CA PRO A 357 -4.19 12.70 8.23
C PRO A 357 -4.90 11.52 7.57
N GLY A 358 -5.33 10.51 8.34
CA GLY A 358 -6.09 9.36 7.83
C GLY A 358 -7.31 9.74 6.99
N ILE A 359 -8.04 10.78 7.39
CA ILE A 359 -9.21 11.27 6.65
C ILE A 359 -8.90 11.75 5.22
N GLU A 360 -7.68 12.23 4.96
CA GLU A 360 -7.25 12.59 3.61
C GLU A 360 -7.16 11.35 2.72
N ILE A 361 -6.69 10.23 3.27
CA ILE A 361 -6.63 8.96 2.54
C ILE A 361 -8.04 8.52 2.15
N GLN A 362 -9.01 8.62 3.07
CA GLN A 362 -10.42 8.31 2.78
C GLN A 362 -10.97 9.19 1.65
N ALA A 363 -10.68 10.49 1.67
CA ALA A 363 -11.07 11.42 0.60
C ALA A 363 -10.45 11.06 -0.76
N GLN A 364 -9.17 10.66 -0.78
CA GLN A 364 -8.49 10.28 -2.02
C GLN A 364 -9.00 8.96 -2.62
N ILE A 365 -9.48 8.01 -1.79
CA ILE A 365 -10.14 6.80 -2.30
C ILE A 365 -11.42 7.17 -3.04
N ILE A 366 -12.28 7.99 -2.43
CA ILE A 366 -13.54 8.44 -3.04
C ILE A 366 -13.23 9.08 -4.40
N GLU A 367 -12.27 10.00 -4.46
CA GLU A 367 -11.89 10.59 -5.75
C GLU A 367 -11.34 9.63 -6.77
N THR A 368 -10.53 8.66 -6.33
CA THR A 368 -10.01 7.63 -7.24
C THR A 368 -11.15 6.83 -7.87
N ILE A 369 -12.20 6.56 -7.08
CA ILE A 369 -13.43 5.92 -7.56
C ILE A 369 -14.16 6.81 -8.56
N PHE A 370 -14.34 8.10 -8.24
CA PHE A 370 -15.01 9.06 -9.13
C PHE A 370 -14.23 9.32 -10.44
N ASP A 371 -12.90 9.43 -10.37
CA ASP A 371 -12.04 9.67 -11.53
C ASP A 371 -11.88 8.39 -12.39
N GLY A 372 -12.20 7.20 -11.86
CA GLY A 372 -12.06 5.91 -12.54
C GLY A 372 -10.61 5.50 -12.86
N ARG A 373 -9.63 6.18 -12.25
CA ARG A 373 -8.19 6.00 -12.53
C ARG A 373 -7.53 5.16 -11.44
N PHE A 374 -7.61 3.85 -11.60
CA PHE A 374 -7.02 2.89 -10.66
C PHE A 374 -5.61 2.47 -11.10
N LEU A 375 -4.68 2.37 -10.15
CA LEU A 375 -3.44 1.65 -10.40
C LEU A 375 -3.74 0.15 -10.37
N ARG A 376 -3.26 -0.58 -11.38
CA ARG A 376 -3.56 -2.00 -11.56
C ARG A 376 -2.28 -2.82 -11.53
N ARG A 377 -2.35 -3.93 -10.80
CA ARG A 377 -1.35 -4.99 -10.81
C ARG A 377 -2.08 -6.34 -10.92
N PRO A 378 -2.58 -6.69 -12.11
CA PRO A 378 -3.37 -7.89 -12.30
C PRO A 378 -2.49 -9.14 -12.11
N VAL A 379 -3.09 -10.25 -11.65
CA VAL A 379 -2.36 -11.48 -11.30
C VAL A 379 -1.54 -12.03 -12.47
N TRP A 380 -2.03 -11.92 -13.71
CA TRP A 380 -1.31 -12.35 -14.90
C TRP A 380 -0.02 -11.56 -15.15
N LEU A 381 0.08 -10.32 -14.66
CA LEU A 381 1.24 -9.46 -14.92
C LEU A 381 2.50 -10.06 -14.30
N LYS A 382 2.41 -10.63 -13.10
CA LYS A 382 3.53 -11.30 -12.46
C LYS A 382 4.04 -12.48 -13.28
N TRP A 383 3.14 -13.24 -13.88
CA TRP A 383 3.50 -14.34 -14.78
C TRP A 383 4.18 -13.82 -16.05
N ALA A 384 3.64 -12.76 -16.66
CA ALA A 384 4.24 -12.13 -17.82
C ALA A 384 5.65 -11.58 -17.53
N GLU A 385 5.85 -10.92 -16.39
CA GLU A 385 7.16 -10.45 -15.92
C GLU A 385 8.14 -11.61 -15.75
N THR A 386 7.70 -12.71 -15.12
CA THR A 386 8.53 -13.90 -14.89
C THR A 386 8.91 -14.58 -16.21
N ILE A 387 7.96 -14.76 -17.12
CA ILE A 387 8.20 -15.31 -18.46
C ILE A 387 9.16 -14.43 -19.24
N PHE A 388 8.99 -13.10 -19.18
CA PHE A 388 9.88 -12.15 -19.82
C PHE A 388 11.32 -12.29 -19.30
N VAL A 389 11.51 -12.33 -17.98
CA VAL A 389 12.83 -12.50 -17.35
C VAL A 389 13.46 -13.82 -17.75
N LEU A 390 12.70 -14.93 -17.73
CA LEU A 390 13.21 -16.24 -18.11
C LEU A 390 13.58 -16.30 -19.60
N ALA A 391 12.70 -15.83 -20.48
CA ALA A 391 12.94 -15.82 -21.92
C ALA A 391 14.15 -14.95 -22.28
N PHE A 392 14.22 -13.73 -21.73
CA PHE A 392 15.32 -12.81 -22.00
C PHE A 392 16.63 -13.27 -21.34
N GLY A 393 16.57 -13.82 -20.13
CA GLY A 393 17.72 -14.41 -19.45
C GLY A 393 18.28 -15.62 -20.19
N ILE A 394 17.43 -16.53 -20.68
CA ILE A 394 17.83 -17.67 -21.51
C ILE A 394 18.43 -17.18 -22.83
N LEU A 395 17.84 -16.15 -23.45
CA LEU A 395 18.40 -15.54 -24.67
C LEU A 395 19.81 -15.00 -24.42
N ILE A 396 20.07 -14.31 -23.31
CA ILE A 396 21.42 -13.85 -22.92
C ILE A 396 22.37 -15.05 -22.74
N ILE A 397 21.96 -16.07 -21.98
CA ILE A 397 22.76 -17.28 -21.72
C ILE A 397 23.05 -18.07 -23.00
N TRP A 398 22.11 -18.05 -23.95
CA TRP A 398 22.27 -18.70 -25.24
C TRP A 398 23.19 -17.91 -26.16
N TYR A 399 22.95 -16.61 -26.33
CA TYR A 399 23.58 -15.78 -27.36
C TYR A 399 25.00 -15.31 -26.99
N LEU A 400 25.23 -14.90 -25.74
CA LEU A 400 26.50 -14.29 -25.30
C LEU A 400 27.74 -15.22 -25.43
N PRO A 401 27.65 -16.54 -25.16
CA PRO A 401 28.79 -17.46 -25.24
C PRO A 401 29.18 -17.88 -26.67
N HIS A 402 28.35 -17.59 -27.69
CA HIS A 402 28.68 -17.98 -29.07
C HIS A 402 29.82 -17.11 -29.60
N THR A 403 30.98 -17.75 -29.82
CA THR A 403 32.26 -17.12 -30.13
C THR A 403 32.29 -16.33 -31.44
N ASP A 404 31.39 -16.64 -32.38
CA ASP A 404 31.28 -15.99 -33.70
C ASP A 404 30.19 -14.92 -33.78
N SER A 405 29.50 -14.64 -32.67
CA SER A 405 28.50 -13.56 -32.65
C SER A 405 29.21 -12.20 -32.61
N ARG A 406 28.76 -11.27 -33.47
CA ARG A 406 29.28 -9.88 -33.53
C ARG A 406 29.24 -9.19 -32.17
N LEU A 407 28.26 -9.56 -31.34
CA LEU A 407 28.07 -9.01 -30.00
C LEU A 407 29.09 -9.57 -28.99
N ALA A 408 29.43 -10.87 -29.04
CA ALA A 408 30.50 -11.44 -28.21
C ALA A 408 31.89 -10.93 -28.62
N ALA A 409 32.10 -10.65 -29.91
CA ALA A 409 33.31 -9.97 -30.40
C ALA A 409 33.36 -8.50 -29.92
N PHE A 410 32.24 -7.78 -29.99
CA PHE A 410 32.10 -6.41 -29.51
C PHE A 410 32.28 -6.27 -27.99
N VAL A 411 31.67 -7.16 -27.20
CA VAL A 411 31.82 -7.21 -25.73
C VAL A 411 33.27 -7.47 -25.33
N ARG A 412 33.98 -8.34 -26.06
CA ARG A 412 35.41 -8.62 -25.83
C ARG A 412 36.33 -7.49 -26.32
N ALA A 413 36.00 -6.83 -27.43
CA ALA A 413 36.80 -5.76 -28.02
C ALA A 413 36.69 -4.44 -27.24
N VAL A 414 35.50 -4.10 -26.75
CA VAL A 414 35.25 -2.86 -26.00
C VAL A 414 34.35 -3.13 -24.79
N PRO A 415 34.91 -3.61 -23.66
CA PRO A 415 34.15 -3.91 -22.45
C PRO A 415 33.32 -2.72 -21.92
N LYS A 416 33.81 -1.50 -22.16
CA LYS A 416 33.09 -0.26 -21.84
C LYS A 416 31.81 -0.10 -22.66
N ALA A 417 31.83 -0.49 -23.94
CA ALA A 417 30.68 -0.31 -24.83
C ALA A 417 29.57 -1.34 -24.58
N SER A 418 29.93 -2.57 -24.17
CA SER A 418 28.93 -3.54 -23.70
C SER A 418 28.24 -3.13 -22.41
N ALA A 419 28.98 -2.49 -21.48
CA ALA A 419 28.38 -1.92 -20.28
C ALA A 419 27.41 -0.78 -20.62
N VAL A 420 27.78 0.10 -21.57
CA VAL A 420 26.92 1.17 -22.08
C VAL A 420 25.66 0.62 -22.75
N LEU A 421 25.78 -0.40 -23.61
CA LEU A 421 24.61 -1.01 -24.26
C LEU A 421 23.65 -1.66 -23.25
N GLY A 422 24.18 -2.38 -22.26
CA GLY A 422 23.37 -2.95 -21.17
C GLY A 422 22.67 -1.87 -20.35
N LEU A 423 23.36 -0.76 -20.06
CA LEU A 423 22.77 0.38 -19.38
C LEU A 423 21.63 1.01 -20.21
N LEU A 424 21.86 1.23 -21.51
CA LEU A 424 20.86 1.80 -22.41
C LEU A 424 19.60 0.92 -22.52
N LEU A 425 19.77 -0.40 -22.61
CA LEU A 425 18.65 -1.34 -22.63
C LEU A 425 17.85 -1.29 -21.32
N ASN A 426 18.54 -1.23 -20.19
CA ASN A 426 17.90 -1.11 -18.87
C ASN A 426 17.15 0.23 -18.72
N LEU A 427 17.73 1.34 -19.21
CA LEU A 427 17.05 2.64 -19.23
C LEU A 427 15.82 2.61 -20.12
N LEU A 428 15.88 1.93 -21.27
CA LEU A 428 14.74 1.74 -22.17
C LEU A 428 13.63 0.89 -21.53
N LEU A 429 13.99 -0.19 -20.83
CA LEU A 429 13.04 -1.00 -20.05
C LEU A 429 12.36 -0.14 -18.98
N LEU A 430 13.15 0.59 -18.18
CA LEU A 430 12.62 1.44 -17.11
C LEU A 430 11.70 2.55 -17.66
N ALA A 431 12.09 3.17 -18.77
CA ALA A 431 11.29 4.19 -19.45
C ALA A 431 9.97 3.59 -19.98
N SER A 432 10.01 2.39 -20.55
CA SER A 432 8.82 1.70 -21.05
C SER A 432 7.84 1.38 -19.92
N CYS A 433 8.33 0.85 -18.80
CA CYS A 433 7.49 0.58 -17.61
C CYS A 433 6.91 1.86 -17.01
N LEU A 434 7.68 2.95 -16.99
CA LEU A 434 7.22 4.26 -16.53
C LEU A 434 6.15 4.87 -17.45
N LEU A 435 6.24 4.63 -18.76
CA LEU A 435 5.18 5.02 -19.71
C LEU A 435 3.90 4.19 -19.51
N LEU A 436 4.02 2.88 -19.28
CA LEU A 436 2.88 2.03 -18.93
C LEU A 436 2.19 2.48 -17.65
N PHE A 437 2.97 2.84 -16.63
CA PHE A 437 2.43 3.44 -15.41
C PHE A 437 1.68 4.75 -15.71
N LYS A 438 2.32 5.69 -16.43
CA LYS A 438 1.77 7.03 -16.67
C LYS A 438 0.46 7.02 -17.47
N TYR A 439 0.37 6.18 -18.50
CA TYR A 439 -0.76 6.20 -19.45
C TYR A 439 -1.81 5.11 -19.20
N VAL A 440 -1.41 3.98 -18.61
CA VAL A 440 -2.30 2.81 -18.39
C VAL A 440 -2.56 2.58 -16.90
N GLY A 441 -1.74 3.12 -16.00
CA GLY A 441 -1.82 2.85 -14.56
C GLY A 441 -1.29 1.46 -14.19
N LEU A 442 -0.53 0.81 -15.07
CA LEU A 442 0.00 -0.54 -14.83
C LEU A 442 1.29 -0.47 -14.01
N LEU A 443 1.30 -1.12 -12.85
CA LEU A 443 2.49 -1.21 -11.98
C LEU A 443 3.32 -2.41 -12.43
N VAL A 444 4.37 -2.21 -13.23
CA VAL A 444 5.29 -3.28 -13.70
C VAL A 444 6.57 -3.27 -12.86
N ASP A 445 6.99 -4.44 -12.38
CA ASP A 445 8.17 -4.62 -11.51
C ASP A 445 9.48 -4.61 -12.30
N ALA A 446 9.85 -3.44 -12.82
CA ALA A 446 11.12 -3.26 -13.53
C ALA A 446 12.34 -3.46 -12.63
N ALA A 447 12.20 -3.28 -11.31
CA ALA A 447 13.28 -3.41 -10.34
C ALA A 447 13.75 -4.87 -10.23
N SER A 448 12.82 -5.80 -10.07
CA SER A 448 13.14 -7.23 -10.02
C SER A 448 13.70 -7.73 -11.34
N ILE A 449 13.13 -7.30 -12.47
CA ILE A 449 13.66 -7.62 -13.82
C ILE A 449 15.11 -7.17 -13.93
N PHE A 450 15.40 -5.92 -13.54
CA PHE A 450 16.74 -5.35 -13.56
C PHE A 450 17.73 -6.12 -12.69
N ILE A 451 17.36 -6.45 -11.45
CA ILE A 451 18.20 -7.19 -10.50
C ILE A 451 18.57 -8.57 -11.08
N ILE A 452 17.59 -9.32 -11.58
CA ILE A 452 17.80 -10.69 -12.08
C ILE A 452 18.69 -10.67 -13.34
N LEU A 453 18.35 -9.83 -14.33
CA LEU A 453 19.11 -9.78 -15.58
C LEU A 453 20.54 -9.26 -15.36
N SER A 454 20.73 -8.31 -14.43
CA SER A 454 22.06 -7.82 -14.06
C SER A 454 22.89 -8.91 -13.36
N ALA A 455 22.28 -9.72 -12.49
CA ALA A 455 22.96 -10.85 -11.85
C ALA A 455 23.41 -11.92 -12.87
N VAL A 456 22.56 -12.22 -13.85
CA VAL A 456 22.90 -13.13 -14.97
C VAL A 456 24.06 -12.57 -15.79
N MET A 457 24.01 -11.28 -16.15
CA MET A 457 25.10 -10.61 -16.88
C MET A 457 26.41 -10.58 -16.07
N GLY A 458 26.33 -10.34 -14.77
CA GLY A 458 27.47 -10.34 -13.85
C GLY A 458 28.20 -11.68 -13.80
N CYS A 459 27.48 -12.80 -13.92
CA CYS A 459 28.10 -14.14 -14.02
C CYS A 459 29.03 -14.24 -15.22
N PHE A 460 28.60 -13.77 -16.39
CA PHE A 460 29.42 -13.78 -17.61
C PHE A 460 30.59 -12.81 -17.53
N PHE A 461 30.38 -11.61 -16.98
CA PHE A 461 31.46 -10.64 -16.80
C PHE A 461 32.56 -11.19 -15.87
N SER A 462 32.17 -11.86 -14.78
CA SER A 462 33.10 -12.54 -13.87
C SER A 462 33.92 -13.61 -14.59
N THR A 463 33.28 -14.45 -15.43
CA THR A 463 34.02 -15.45 -16.23
C THR A 463 35.00 -14.81 -17.22
N ALA A 464 34.58 -13.75 -17.93
CA ALA A 464 35.44 -13.05 -18.88
C ALA A 464 36.66 -12.42 -18.20
N LEU A 465 36.48 -11.81 -17.02
CA LEU A 465 37.59 -11.27 -16.22
C LEU A 465 38.54 -12.37 -15.72
N LEU A 466 38.01 -13.51 -15.28
CA LEU A 466 38.83 -14.65 -14.86
C LEU A 466 39.67 -15.19 -16.03
N ASP A 467 39.11 -15.23 -17.23
CA ASP A 467 39.83 -15.69 -18.43
C ASP A 467 40.92 -14.69 -18.86
N LEU A 468 40.63 -13.39 -18.86
CA LEU A 468 41.61 -12.31 -19.09
C LEU A 468 42.78 -12.36 -18.09
N GLY A 469 42.48 -12.59 -16.81
CA GLY A 469 43.49 -12.73 -15.75
C GLY A 469 44.38 -13.98 -15.92
N VAL A 470 43.82 -15.07 -16.46
CA VAL A 470 44.60 -16.27 -16.80
C VAL A 470 45.47 -16.05 -18.03
N GLN A 471 44.97 -15.35 -19.05
CA GLN A 471 45.72 -15.03 -20.27
C GLN A 471 46.93 -14.13 -19.98
N THR A 472 46.73 -13.01 -19.27
CA THR A 472 47.82 -12.11 -18.87
C THR A 472 48.90 -12.81 -18.04
N ARG A 473 48.52 -13.71 -17.11
CA ARG A 473 49.49 -14.54 -16.35
C ARG A 473 50.26 -15.51 -17.24
N ARG A 474 49.61 -16.12 -18.24
CA ARG A 474 50.27 -17.01 -19.21
C ARG A 474 51.26 -16.24 -20.10
N GLU A 475 50.88 -15.05 -20.55
CA GLU A 475 51.75 -14.16 -21.33
C GLU A 475 52.94 -13.65 -20.50
N ALA A 476 52.72 -13.25 -19.25
CA ALA A 476 53.79 -12.86 -18.33
C ALA A 476 54.77 -14.02 -18.06
N LYS A 477 54.26 -15.26 -17.89
CA LYS A 477 55.12 -16.45 -17.78
C LYS A 477 55.91 -16.72 -19.07
N ARG A 478 55.29 -16.57 -20.24
CA ARG A 478 55.97 -16.70 -21.54
C ARG A 478 57.07 -15.64 -21.71
N ARG A 479 56.80 -14.38 -21.36
CA ARG A 479 57.77 -13.28 -21.39
C ARG A 479 58.93 -13.50 -20.40
N ARG A 480 58.67 -14.01 -19.20
CA ARG A 480 59.73 -14.38 -18.24
C ARG A 480 60.57 -15.55 -18.74
N ALA A 481 59.95 -16.57 -19.32
CA ALA A 481 60.66 -17.71 -19.89
C ALA A 481 61.47 -17.34 -21.15
N SER A 482 61.00 -16.40 -21.97
CA SER A 482 61.79 -15.87 -23.09
C SER A 482 62.93 -14.96 -22.63
N ALA A 483 62.71 -14.15 -21.59
CA ALA A 483 63.75 -13.31 -20.99
C ALA A 483 64.85 -14.15 -20.32
N SER A 484 64.51 -15.23 -19.62
CA SER A 484 65.53 -16.14 -19.04
C SER A 484 66.34 -16.87 -20.13
N ARG A 485 65.71 -17.29 -21.23
CA ARG A 485 66.41 -17.87 -22.38
C ARG A 485 67.33 -16.89 -23.11
N SER A 486 67.01 -15.59 -23.08
CA SER A 486 67.83 -14.54 -23.70
C SER A 486 69.01 -14.14 -22.81
N ALA A 487 68.87 -14.24 -21.48
CA ALA A 487 69.95 -13.99 -20.53
C ALA A 487 71.04 -15.08 -20.53
N ASP A 488 70.67 -16.33 -20.84
CA ASP A 488 71.60 -17.47 -21.00
C ASP A 488 72.41 -17.43 -22.31
N GLN A 489 72.13 -16.50 -23.23
CA GLN A 489 72.82 -16.34 -24.51
C GLN A 489 73.78 -15.14 -24.58
N LEU A 490 74.05 -14.46 -23.46
CA LEU A 490 75.08 -13.42 -23.40
C LEU A 490 76.47 -14.09 -23.25
N PRO A 491 77.40 -13.94 -24.22
CA PRO A 491 78.74 -14.48 -24.09
C PRO A 491 79.49 -13.78 -22.95
N ARG A 492 80.24 -14.57 -22.17
CA ARG A 492 81.11 -14.10 -21.08
C ARG A 492 82.25 -13.23 -21.57
#